data_AF-A0A136PKH2-F1
#
_entry.id   AF-A0A136PKH2-F1
#
_cell.length_a   1.000
_cell.length_b   1.000
_cell.length_c   1.000
_cell.angle_alpha   90.00
_cell.angle_beta   90.00
_cell.angle_gamma   90.00
#
_symmetry.space_group_name_H-M   'P 1'
#
loop_
_entity.id
_entity.type
_entity.pdbx_description
1 polymer ?
#
loop_
_entity_poly.entity_id
_entity_poly.type
_entity_poly.pdbx_seq_one_letter_code
_entity_poly.pdbx_strand_id
1 'polypeptide(L)'
;MVSTPFGLAVLACLVLAGWALWSGGLLDGPVARQVRTSSVYAAPGVDLDRAAAERIIGNRRLVVLMMAPGADLRAACQDVGQAAKGTLVLVMSADDDDWDTYGCARYTGDDAKDFGRAVVAETTISRGTDGFVDRPLEALKVVVVNYDRLVRAAIVPDGGRTISPSLPRFLLAGAALVGVVAGATALYVGGRRAGRLAAVRRARRDESADGRSALSAAAAVLAQQIIDLDRRYAQVHRQATRAGKDHKFLRGYRNLTTGYVALLDDLATTDGDEAAVRRLRERVDALGREATTLTDRADRTGR
;
A
#
# COMPACT_ATOMS: atom_id res chain seq x y z
N MET A 1 -8.71 -2.94 5.58
CA MET A 1 -7.70 -2.33 4.68
C MET A 1 -6.68 -3.34 4.14
N VAL A 2 -6.41 -4.47 4.81
CA VAL A 2 -5.45 -5.50 4.35
C VAL A 2 -6.04 -6.48 3.30
N SER A 3 -7.35 -6.50 3.12
CA SER A 3 -8.05 -7.43 2.21
C SER A 3 -8.17 -6.96 0.76
N THR A 4 -7.65 -5.79 0.41
CA THR A 4 -7.64 -5.33 -0.99
C THR A 4 -6.31 -5.69 -1.64
N PRO A 5 -6.29 -6.03 -2.95
CA PRO A 5 -5.06 -6.33 -3.67
C PRO A 5 -4.03 -5.19 -3.58
N PHE A 6 -4.52 -3.95 -3.44
CA PHE A 6 -3.69 -2.78 -3.20
C PHE A 6 -3.03 -2.77 -1.81
N GLY A 7 -3.76 -3.12 -0.74
CA GLY A 7 -3.21 -3.23 0.61
C GLY A 7 -2.10 -4.29 0.69
N LEU A 8 -2.29 -5.41 -0.02
CA LEU A 8 -1.27 -6.45 -0.19
C LEU A 8 -0.03 -5.96 -0.94
N ALA A 9 -0.21 -5.21 -2.04
CA ALA A 9 0.90 -4.66 -2.82
C ALA A 9 1.75 -3.67 -2.01
N VAL A 10 1.12 -2.76 -1.25
CA VAL A 10 1.83 -1.82 -0.39
C VAL A 10 2.58 -2.54 0.74
N LEU A 11 1.96 -3.55 1.34
CA LEU A 11 2.59 -4.35 2.39
C LEU A 11 3.78 -5.15 1.84
N ALA A 12 3.65 -5.73 0.64
CA ALA A 12 4.77 -6.37 -0.05
C ALA A 12 5.92 -5.38 -0.34
N CYS A 13 5.61 -4.16 -0.81
CA CYS A 13 6.62 -3.13 -1.00
C CYS A 13 7.30 -2.69 0.30
N LEU A 14 6.57 -2.56 1.41
CA LEU A 14 7.14 -2.24 2.72
C LEU A 14 8.06 -3.35 3.23
N VAL A 15 7.65 -4.61 3.06
CA VAL A 15 8.47 -5.77 3.42
C VAL A 15 9.75 -5.80 2.57
N LEU A 16 9.65 -5.58 1.25
CA LEU A 16 10.81 -5.53 0.38
C LEU A 16 11.73 -4.34 0.70
N ALA A 17 11.18 -3.18 1.02
CA ALA A 17 11.97 -2.01 1.43
C ALA A 17 12.69 -2.26 2.76
N GLY A 18 12.00 -2.82 3.75
CA GLY A 18 12.59 -3.24 5.02
C GLY A 18 13.69 -4.27 4.83
N TRP A 19 13.46 -5.26 3.97
CA TRP A 19 14.44 -6.30 3.63
C TRP A 19 15.66 -5.73 2.88
N ALA A 20 15.45 -4.77 1.97
CA ALA A 20 16.52 -4.07 1.27
C ALA A 20 17.35 -3.18 2.22
N LEU A 21 16.71 -2.47 3.15
CA LEU A 21 17.39 -1.66 4.18
C LEU A 21 18.20 -2.53 5.14
N TRP A 22 17.64 -3.67 5.55
CA TRP A 22 18.28 -4.66 6.41
C TRP A 22 19.51 -5.29 5.72
N SER A 23 19.34 -5.83 4.52
CA SER A 23 20.46 -6.38 3.72
C SER A 23 21.49 -5.31 3.31
N GLY A 24 21.04 -4.06 3.19
CA GLY A 24 21.87 -2.88 2.92
C GLY A 24 22.79 -2.49 4.09
N GLY A 25 22.59 -3.04 5.28
CA GLY A 25 23.44 -2.79 6.45
C GLY A 25 23.14 -1.49 7.19
N LEU A 26 21.91 -0.99 7.11
CA LEU A 26 21.49 0.17 7.90
C LEU A 26 21.60 -0.10 9.41
N LEU A 27 21.49 -1.36 9.81
CA LEU A 27 21.62 -1.83 11.19
C LEU A 27 22.98 -2.50 11.46
N ASP A 28 23.95 -2.36 10.55
CA ASP A 28 25.28 -2.96 10.75
C ASP A 28 26.02 -2.24 11.89
N GLY A 29 26.59 -3.05 12.79
CA GLY A 29 27.52 -2.60 13.81
C GLY A 29 28.79 -1.97 13.24
N PRO A 30 29.60 -1.30 14.08
CA PRO A 30 30.81 -0.60 13.65
C PRO A 30 31.82 -1.53 12.95
N VAL A 31 31.92 -2.77 13.42
CA VAL A 31 32.80 -3.81 12.85
C VAL A 31 32.36 -4.17 11.42
N ALA A 32 31.09 -4.50 11.23
CA ALA A 32 30.53 -4.87 9.93
C ALA A 32 30.66 -3.74 8.90
N ARG A 33 30.46 -2.48 9.31
CA ARG A 33 30.62 -1.32 8.43
C ARG A 33 32.05 -1.18 7.90
N GLN A 34 33.05 -1.37 8.75
CA GLN A 34 34.45 -1.30 8.36
C GLN A 34 34.86 -2.51 7.50
N VAL A 35 34.36 -3.70 7.83
CA VAL A 35 34.60 -4.91 7.04
C VAL A 35 34.06 -4.77 5.62
N ARG A 36 32.98 -4.02 5.37
CA ARG A 36 32.49 -3.80 4.00
C ARG A 36 33.50 -3.09 3.08
N THR A 37 34.40 -2.29 3.64
CA THR A 37 35.37 -1.48 2.89
C THR A 37 36.82 -1.91 3.07
N SER A 38 37.12 -2.71 4.10
CA SER A 38 38.46 -3.19 4.43
C SER A 38 38.48 -4.69 4.67
N SER A 39 39.61 -5.35 4.43
CA SER A 39 39.86 -6.75 4.80
C SER A 39 40.33 -6.92 6.25
N VAL A 40 40.59 -5.81 6.96
CA VAL A 40 41.10 -5.83 8.34
C VAL A 40 40.27 -4.92 9.23
N TYR A 41 39.87 -5.45 10.38
CA TYR A 41 39.35 -4.67 11.49
C TYR A 41 40.30 -4.79 12.68
N ALA A 42 40.56 -3.67 13.36
CA ALA A 42 41.26 -3.63 14.64
C ALA A 42 40.38 -2.85 15.62
N ALA A 43 40.06 -3.48 16.75
CA ALA A 43 39.29 -2.86 17.81
C ALA A 43 40.07 -1.70 18.46
N PRO A 44 39.38 -0.72 19.07
CA PRO A 44 40.05 0.34 19.82
C PRO A 44 40.96 -0.26 20.91
N GLY A 45 42.23 0.17 20.93
CA GLY A 45 43.23 -0.33 21.88
C GLY A 45 44.10 -1.48 21.36
N VAL A 46 43.80 -2.05 20.17
CA VAL A 46 44.69 -3.00 19.50
C VAL A 46 45.72 -2.23 18.66
N ASP A 47 47.00 -2.41 18.95
CA ASP A 47 48.09 -1.78 18.18
C ASP A 47 48.32 -2.53 16.87
N LEU A 48 47.71 -2.05 15.79
CA LEU A 48 47.85 -2.60 14.45
C LEU A 48 47.96 -1.49 13.40
N ASP A 49 49.04 -1.52 12.61
CA ASP A 49 49.11 -0.75 11.37
C ASP A 49 48.16 -1.37 10.34
N ARG A 50 46.95 -0.82 10.28
CA ARG A 50 45.90 -1.24 9.35
C ARG A 50 46.32 -1.17 7.89
N ALA A 51 47.12 -0.19 7.49
CA ALA A 51 47.53 -0.04 6.09
C ALA A 51 48.57 -1.10 5.70
N ALA A 52 49.46 -1.47 6.62
CA ALA A 52 50.37 -2.60 6.43
C ALA A 52 49.59 -3.93 6.42
N ALA A 53 48.62 -4.10 7.31
CA ALA A 53 47.79 -5.28 7.41
C ALA A 53 46.96 -5.51 6.13
N GLU A 54 46.32 -4.47 5.59
CA GLU A 54 45.60 -4.50 4.32
C GLU A 54 46.50 -4.88 3.14
N ARG A 55 47.75 -4.39 3.12
CA ARG A 55 48.76 -4.76 2.12
C ARG A 55 49.17 -6.24 2.21
N ILE A 56 49.28 -6.77 3.42
CA ILE A 56 49.62 -8.19 3.66
C ILE A 56 48.49 -9.10 3.16
N ILE A 57 47.23 -8.79 3.50
CA ILE A 57 46.08 -9.57 3.00
C ILE A 57 45.91 -9.41 1.49
N GLY A 58 46.05 -8.19 0.98
CA GLY A 58 45.84 -7.86 -0.43
C GLY A 58 44.41 -8.13 -0.87
N ASN A 59 44.25 -8.67 -2.08
CA ASN A 59 42.93 -8.92 -2.71
C ASN A 59 42.31 -10.29 -2.34
N ARG A 60 42.77 -10.96 -1.29
CA ARG A 60 42.27 -12.29 -0.90
C ARG A 60 40.83 -12.21 -0.39
N ARG A 61 40.06 -13.30 -0.52
CA ARG A 61 38.73 -13.46 0.12
C ARG A 61 38.88 -13.82 1.59
N LEU A 62 39.62 -12.98 2.31
CA LEU A 62 39.97 -13.13 3.70
C LEU A 62 39.68 -11.83 4.44
N VAL A 63 39.01 -11.96 5.58
CA VAL A 63 38.77 -10.85 6.51
C VAL A 63 39.35 -11.25 7.86
N VAL A 64 40.15 -10.38 8.46
CA VAL A 64 40.70 -10.59 9.81
C VAL A 64 40.17 -9.51 10.75
N LEU A 65 39.54 -9.94 11.84
CA LEU A 65 39.05 -9.06 12.90
C LEU A 65 39.92 -9.24 14.13
N MET A 66 40.72 -8.24 14.49
CA MET A 66 41.45 -8.21 15.76
C MET A 66 40.61 -7.47 16.79
N MET A 67 40.09 -8.21 17.75
CA MET A 67 39.18 -7.75 18.80
C MET A 67 39.96 -7.38 20.07
N ALA A 68 39.31 -6.64 20.96
CA ALA A 68 39.86 -6.36 22.28
C ALA A 68 39.94 -7.63 23.13
N PRO A 69 40.90 -7.74 24.06
CA PRO A 69 40.99 -8.86 25.01
C PRO A 69 39.65 -9.17 25.69
N GLY A 70 39.30 -10.45 25.78
CA GLY A 70 38.05 -10.92 26.39
C GLY A 70 36.77 -10.67 25.58
N ALA A 71 36.87 -10.25 24.32
CA ALA A 71 35.72 -10.06 23.45
C ALA A 71 35.09 -11.40 23.01
N ASP A 72 33.76 -11.42 22.85
CA ASP A 72 33.06 -12.57 22.28
C ASP A 72 33.33 -12.68 20.76
N LEU A 73 34.25 -13.57 20.40
CA LEU A 73 34.67 -13.79 19.01
C LEU A 73 33.54 -14.39 18.14
N ARG A 74 32.66 -15.19 18.74
CA ARG A 74 31.53 -15.79 18.06
C ARG A 74 30.51 -14.74 17.69
N ALA A 75 30.20 -13.83 18.62
CA ALA A 75 29.32 -12.71 18.37
C ALA A 75 29.89 -11.79 17.28
N ALA A 76 31.19 -11.49 17.31
CA ALA A 76 31.85 -10.68 16.28
C ALA A 76 31.76 -11.31 14.88
N CYS A 77 31.93 -12.64 14.79
CA CYS A 77 31.73 -13.36 13.53
C CYS A 77 30.26 -13.33 13.04
N GLN A 78 29.28 -13.38 13.95
CA GLN A 78 27.87 -13.28 13.59
C GLN A 78 27.52 -11.89 13.05
N ASP A 79 28.04 -10.84 13.69
CA ASP A 79 27.83 -9.44 13.32
C ASP A 79 28.29 -9.13 11.89
N VAL A 80 29.42 -9.71 11.45
CA VAL A 80 29.96 -9.47 10.10
C VAL A 80 29.38 -10.39 9.04
N GLY A 81 28.44 -11.27 9.38
CA GLY A 81 27.96 -12.34 8.50
C GLY A 81 27.48 -11.87 7.12
N GLN A 82 26.77 -10.74 7.05
CA GLN A 82 26.34 -10.16 5.77
C GLN A 82 27.47 -9.38 5.06
N ALA A 83 28.29 -8.65 5.82
CA ALA A 83 29.37 -7.82 5.28
C ALA A 83 30.52 -8.64 4.67
N ALA A 84 30.73 -9.86 5.19
CA ALA A 84 31.80 -10.77 4.79
C ALA A 84 31.30 -11.98 3.98
N LYS A 85 30.08 -11.91 3.42
CA LYS A 85 29.52 -12.99 2.60
C LYS A 85 30.45 -13.33 1.44
N GLY A 86 30.74 -14.62 1.26
CA GLY A 86 31.65 -15.11 0.23
C GLY A 86 33.14 -15.09 0.60
N THR A 87 33.48 -14.80 1.86
CA THR A 87 34.88 -14.74 2.33
C THR A 87 35.10 -15.64 3.55
N LEU A 88 36.37 -16.00 3.81
CA LEU A 88 36.78 -16.60 5.08
C LEU A 88 37.01 -15.46 6.08
N VAL A 89 36.37 -15.54 7.25
CA VAL A 89 36.58 -14.59 8.35
C VAL A 89 37.37 -15.29 9.43
N LEU A 90 38.39 -14.61 9.94
CA LEU A 90 39.11 -15.01 11.15
C LEU A 90 38.99 -13.88 12.17
N VAL A 91 38.36 -14.18 13.31
CA VAL A 91 38.30 -13.29 14.46
C VAL A 91 39.37 -13.71 15.44
N MET A 92 40.15 -12.77 15.95
CA MET A 92 41.25 -13.02 16.87
C MET A 92 41.19 -12.02 18.03
N SER A 93 41.53 -12.46 19.23
CA SER A 93 41.74 -11.61 20.40
C SER A 93 43.00 -12.08 21.11
N ALA A 94 43.79 -11.14 21.63
CA ALA A 94 44.93 -11.51 22.46
C ALA A 94 44.41 -12.09 23.78
N ASP A 95 44.98 -13.21 24.22
CA ASP A 95 44.77 -13.84 25.52
C ASP A 95 46.13 -14.21 26.11
N ASP A 96 46.65 -13.33 26.97
CA ASP A 96 47.99 -13.39 27.53
C ASP A 96 49.09 -13.66 26.48
N ASP A 97 49.60 -14.90 26.42
CA ASP A 97 50.70 -15.31 25.54
C ASP A 97 50.23 -15.93 24.21
N ASP A 98 48.92 -16.12 24.02
CA ASP A 98 48.34 -16.77 22.84
C ASP A 98 47.26 -15.91 22.15
N TRP A 99 46.85 -16.32 20.94
CA TRP A 99 45.68 -15.74 20.26
C TRP A 99 44.46 -16.64 20.46
N ASP A 100 43.45 -16.10 21.12
CA ASP A 100 42.10 -16.65 21.03
C ASP A 100 41.57 -16.43 19.62
N THR A 101 41.17 -17.51 18.93
CA THR A 101 40.75 -17.42 17.52
C THR A 101 39.41 -18.10 17.25
N TYR A 102 38.64 -17.48 16.36
CA TYR A 102 37.37 -18.00 15.87
C TYR A 102 37.28 -17.80 14.36
N GLY A 103 37.40 -18.89 13.62
CA GLY A 103 37.18 -18.91 12.18
C GLY A 103 35.70 -19.02 11.85
N CYS A 104 35.24 -18.29 10.84
CA CYS A 104 33.97 -18.57 10.21
C CYS A 104 34.00 -18.43 8.69
N ALA A 105 33.81 -19.56 8.01
CA ALA A 105 33.74 -19.66 6.58
C ALA A 105 32.37 -19.21 6.08
N ARG A 106 32.33 -18.17 5.24
CA ARG A 106 31.09 -17.61 4.68
C ARG A 106 30.98 -17.79 3.15
N TYR A 107 31.76 -18.71 2.58
CA TYR A 107 31.81 -18.96 1.12
C TYR A 107 30.99 -20.15 0.65
N THR A 108 30.49 -20.97 1.57
CA THR A 108 29.62 -22.12 1.28
C THR A 108 28.20 -21.69 1.63
N GLY A 109 27.23 -21.89 0.75
CA GLY A 109 25.83 -21.89 1.18
C GLY A 109 25.62 -22.99 2.23
N ASP A 110 24.44 -23.09 2.84
CA ASP A 110 24.09 -24.12 3.83
C ASP A 110 24.07 -25.57 3.25
N ASP A 111 24.88 -25.86 2.24
CA ASP A 111 25.04 -27.17 1.62
C ASP A 111 25.94 -28.07 2.47
N ALA A 112 25.38 -29.17 2.96
CA ALA A 112 26.06 -30.14 3.82
C ALA A 112 27.35 -30.74 3.22
N LYS A 113 27.52 -30.67 1.89
CA LYS A 113 28.71 -31.17 1.18
C LYS A 113 29.95 -30.32 1.42
N ASP A 114 29.78 -29.04 1.75
CA ASP A 114 30.90 -28.12 1.96
C ASP A 114 31.22 -27.87 3.44
N PHE A 115 30.42 -28.42 4.36
CA PHE A 115 30.64 -28.31 5.81
C PHE A 115 32.04 -28.79 6.22
N GLY A 116 32.50 -29.93 5.70
CA GLY A 116 33.83 -30.46 6.01
C GLY A 116 34.96 -29.53 5.57
N ARG A 117 34.79 -28.84 4.43
CA ARG A 117 35.78 -27.86 3.93
C ARG A 117 35.78 -26.59 4.77
N ALA A 118 34.61 -26.13 5.21
CA ALA A 118 34.47 -25.01 6.13
C ALA A 118 35.20 -25.27 7.44
N VAL A 119 34.96 -26.43 8.08
CA VAL A 119 35.62 -26.80 9.34
C VAL A 119 37.14 -26.89 9.18
N VAL A 120 37.64 -27.46 8.09
CA VAL A 120 39.09 -27.52 7.83
C VAL A 120 39.69 -26.13 7.64
N ALA A 121 39.01 -25.24 6.91
CA ALA A 121 39.49 -23.87 6.73
C ALA A 121 39.51 -23.09 8.06
N GLU A 122 38.42 -23.17 8.84
CA GLU A 122 38.27 -22.47 10.13
C GLU A 122 39.31 -22.93 11.16
N THR A 123 39.65 -24.22 11.19
CA THR A 123 40.65 -24.77 12.11
C THR A 123 42.09 -24.63 11.65
N THR A 124 42.33 -24.44 10.34
CA THR A 124 43.68 -24.34 9.78
C THR A 124 44.15 -22.90 9.65
N ILE A 125 43.24 -21.95 9.46
CA ILE A 125 43.60 -20.56 9.16
C ILE A 125 44.39 -19.88 10.29
N SER A 126 44.06 -20.16 11.55
CA SER A 126 44.75 -19.61 12.73
C SER A 126 46.00 -20.39 13.14
N ARG A 127 46.28 -21.55 12.55
CA ARG A 127 47.35 -22.41 13.06
C ARG A 127 48.72 -21.72 12.98
N GLY A 128 49.38 -21.61 14.13
CA GLY A 128 50.72 -21.05 14.26
C GLY A 128 50.78 -19.54 14.45
N THR A 129 49.66 -18.88 14.75
CA THR A 129 49.63 -17.45 15.09
C THR A 129 50.11 -17.15 16.51
N ASP A 130 50.02 -18.13 17.41
CA ASP A 130 50.14 -17.94 18.86
C ASP A 130 51.53 -17.39 19.26
N GLY A 131 52.60 -17.77 18.55
CA GLY A 131 53.95 -17.22 18.77
C GLY A 131 54.16 -15.74 18.38
N PHE A 132 53.09 -15.02 18.03
CA PHE A 132 53.14 -13.66 17.51
C PHE A 132 52.10 -12.71 18.15
N VAL A 133 51.69 -12.93 19.40
CA VAL A 133 50.78 -12.01 20.13
C VAL A 133 51.30 -10.57 20.16
N ASP A 134 52.57 -10.38 20.50
CA ASP A 134 53.21 -9.05 20.50
C ASP A 134 53.52 -8.48 19.09
N ARG A 135 53.31 -9.28 18.04
CA ARG A 135 53.65 -8.94 16.65
C ARG A 135 52.49 -9.26 15.71
N PRO A 136 51.37 -8.54 15.79
CA PRO A 136 50.14 -8.88 15.08
C PRO A 136 50.29 -8.85 13.55
N LEU A 137 51.22 -8.07 13.01
CA LEU A 137 51.55 -8.09 11.57
C LEU A 137 52.23 -9.40 11.14
N GLU A 138 53.04 -10.03 12.00
CA GLU A 138 53.66 -11.32 11.70
C GLU A 138 52.64 -12.45 11.81
N ALA A 139 51.76 -12.41 12.82
CA ALA A 139 50.60 -13.31 12.90
C ALA A 139 49.77 -13.26 11.62
N LEU A 140 49.52 -12.06 11.10
CA LEU A 140 48.76 -11.88 9.87
C LEU A 140 49.45 -12.49 8.63
N LYS A 141 50.78 -12.44 8.54
CA LYS A 141 51.50 -13.11 7.45
C LYS A 141 51.31 -14.63 7.52
N VAL A 142 51.34 -15.22 8.72
CA VAL A 142 51.08 -16.65 8.91
C VAL A 142 49.67 -17.00 8.45
N VAL A 143 48.68 -16.22 8.86
CA VAL A 143 47.28 -16.35 8.43
C VAL A 143 47.15 -16.32 6.90
N VAL A 144 47.83 -15.39 6.23
CA VAL A 144 47.82 -15.29 4.77
C VAL A 144 48.48 -16.50 4.09
N VAL A 145 49.61 -17.00 4.62
CA VAL A 145 50.25 -18.23 4.12
C VAL A 145 49.31 -19.44 4.26
N ASN A 146 48.60 -19.54 5.39
CA ASN A 146 47.62 -20.60 5.61
C ASN A 146 46.45 -20.49 4.64
N TYR A 147 45.93 -19.28 4.39
CA TYR A 147 44.91 -19.03 3.38
C TYR A 147 45.36 -19.51 1.99
N ASP A 148 46.57 -19.14 1.57
CA ASP A 148 47.09 -19.51 0.25
C ASP A 148 47.24 -21.04 0.11
N ARG A 149 47.59 -21.75 1.20
CA ARG A 149 47.58 -23.22 1.24
C ARG A 149 46.17 -23.79 1.10
N LEU A 150 45.17 -23.21 1.76
CA LEU A 150 43.77 -23.63 1.66
C LEU A 150 43.20 -23.41 0.25
N VAL A 151 43.58 -22.33 -0.42
CA VAL A 151 43.22 -22.08 -1.82
C VAL A 151 43.86 -23.11 -2.75
N ARG A 152 45.17 -23.38 -2.59
CA ARG A 152 45.87 -24.42 -3.38
C ARG A 152 45.29 -25.81 -3.18
N ALA A 153 44.78 -26.10 -1.99
CA ALA A 153 44.09 -27.35 -1.67
C ALA A 153 42.62 -27.40 -2.16
N ALA A 154 42.14 -26.35 -2.84
CA ALA A 154 40.75 -26.20 -3.28
C ALA A 154 39.72 -26.29 -2.14
N ILE A 155 40.13 -25.91 -0.92
CA ILE A 155 39.26 -25.87 0.27
C ILE A 155 38.53 -24.51 0.33
N VAL A 156 39.22 -23.44 -0.05
CA VAL A 156 38.69 -22.07 -0.13
C VAL A 156 38.71 -21.62 -1.60
N PRO A 157 37.66 -20.96 -2.11
CA PRO A 157 37.64 -20.49 -3.49
C PRO A 157 38.71 -19.42 -3.75
N ASP A 158 39.42 -19.58 -4.86
CA ASP A 158 40.37 -18.58 -5.36
C ASP A 158 39.63 -17.35 -5.93
N GLY A 159 40.29 -16.20 -5.89
CA GLY A 159 39.85 -14.97 -6.53
C GLY A 159 39.77 -13.75 -5.62
N GLY A 160 39.59 -12.61 -6.27
CA GLY A 160 39.45 -11.31 -5.61
C GLY A 160 38.21 -11.22 -4.73
N ARG A 161 38.30 -10.43 -3.65
CA ARG A 161 37.10 -10.02 -2.91
C ARG A 161 36.30 -9.06 -3.77
N THR A 162 35.02 -9.37 -3.99
CA THR A 162 34.09 -8.42 -4.60
C THR A 162 33.63 -7.43 -3.52
N ILE A 163 34.42 -6.36 -3.33
CA ILE A 163 33.94 -5.16 -2.63
C ILE A 163 32.91 -4.53 -3.56
N SER A 164 31.67 -4.99 -3.47
CA SER A 164 30.56 -4.40 -4.19
C SER A 164 30.29 -3.04 -3.54
N PRO A 165 30.56 -1.91 -4.22
CA PRO A 165 30.30 -0.60 -3.66
C PRO A 165 28.85 -0.55 -3.20
N SER A 166 28.58 0.01 -2.04
CA SER A 166 27.23 0.06 -1.48
C SER A 166 26.27 0.96 -2.29
N LEU A 167 26.82 1.79 -3.19
CA LEU A 167 26.12 2.81 -3.97
C LEU A 167 24.99 2.27 -4.87
N PRO A 168 25.16 1.20 -5.67
CA PRO A 168 24.10 0.66 -6.53
C PRO A 168 22.93 0.09 -5.70
N ARG A 169 23.22 -0.48 -4.52
CA ARG A 169 22.17 -1.00 -3.63
C ARG A 169 21.36 0.14 -2.98
N PHE A 170 22.00 1.23 -2.57
CA PHE A 170 21.28 2.39 -2.05
C PHE A 170 20.47 3.11 -3.14
N LEU A 171 20.94 3.13 -4.39
CA LEU A 171 20.17 3.65 -5.52
C LEU A 171 18.93 2.80 -5.81
N LEU A 172 19.04 1.47 -5.76
CA LEU A 172 17.90 0.57 -5.90
C LEU A 172 16.88 0.76 -4.77
N ALA A 173 17.36 0.90 -3.52
CA ALA A 173 16.49 1.19 -2.37
C ALA A 173 15.81 2.57 -2.50
N GLY A 174 16.55 3.59 -2.93
CA GLY A 174 16.02 4.93 -3.19
C GLY A 174 14.97 4.93 -4.31
N ALA A 175 15.25 4.24 -5.42
CA ALA A 175 14.31 4.10 -6.53
C ALA A 175 13.03 3.37 -6.10
N ALA A 176 13.14 2.33 -5.26
CA ALA A 176 11.99 1.63 -4.72
C ALA A 176 11.13 2.55 -3.83
N LEU A 177 11.75 3.33 -2.94
CA LEU A 177 11.03 4.31 -2.10
C LEU A 177 10.32 5.37 -2.94
N VAL A 178 11.00 5.94 -3.94
CA VAL A 178 10.40 6.92 -4.86
C VAL A 178 9.25 6.30 -5.63
N GLY A 179 9.40 5.06 -6.12
CA GLY A 179 8.35 4.33 -6.81
C GLY A 179 7.10 4.13 -5.94
N VAL A 180 7.26 3.76 -4.67
CA VAL A 180 6.14 3.59 -3.72
C VAL A 180 5.46 4.92 -3.45
N VAL A 181 6.22 5.98 -3.17
CA VAL A 181 5.65 7.32 -2.89
C VAL A 181 4.93 7.87 -4.12
N ALA A 182 5.54 7.75 -5.31
CA ALA A 182 4.92 8.18 -6.56
C ALA A 182 3.65 7.39 -6.87
N GLY A 183 3.67 6.06 -6.72
CA GLY A 183 2.51 5.20 -6.91
C GLY A 183 1.37 5.52 -5.94
N ALA A 184 1.68 5.67 -4.65
CA ALA A 184 0.69 6.04 -3.63
C ALA A 184 0.11 7.43 -3.90
N THR A 185 0.94 8.39 -4.31
CA THR A 185 0.49 9.76 -4.64
C THR A 185 -0.40 9.76 -5.88
N ALA A 186 -0.01 9.05 -6.94
CA ALA A 186 -0.80 8.93 -8.16
C ALA A 186 -2.18 8.31 -7.89
N LEU A 187 -2.23 7.28 -7.05
CA LEU A 187 -3.49 6.64 -6.65
C LEU A 187 -4.34 7.52 -5.74
N TYR A 188 -3.72 8.24 -4.81
CA TYR A 188 -4.44 9.20 -3.96
C TYR A 188 -5.09 10.30 -4.80
N VAL A 189 -4.33 10.90 -5.74
CA VAL A 189 -4.84 11.95 -6.62
C VAL A 189 -5.90 11.41 -7.59
N GLY A 190 -5.65 10.24 -8.18
CA GLY A 190 -6.60 9.55 -9.06
C GLY A 190 -7.91 9.21 -8.35
N GLY A 191 -7.82 8.62 -7.16
CA GLY A 191 -8.96 8.30 -6.31
C GLY A 191 -9.74 9.53 -5.87
N ARG A 192 -9.06 10.63 -5.52
CA ARG A 192 -9.71 11.89 -5.14
C ARG A 192 -10.47 12.53 -6.31
N ARG A 193 -9.94 12.43 -7.53
CA ARG A 193 -10.64 12.87 -8.76
C ARG A 193 -11.84 11.99 -9.08
N ALA A 194 -11.69 10.66 -9.01
CA ALA A 194 -12.78 9.71 -9.24
C ALA A 194 -13.90 9.89 -8.20
N GLY A 195 -13.54 10.11 -6.93
CA GLY A 195 -14.47 10.37 -5.84
C GLY A 195 -15.26 11.68 -6.03
N ARG A 196 -14.60 12.76 -6.47
CA ARG A 196 -15.30 14.01 -6.83
C ARG A 196 -16.30 13.81 -7.98
N LEU A 197 -15.93 13.08 -9.02
CA LEU A 197 -16.82 12.79 -10.14
C LEU A 197 -18.01 11.91 -9.72
N ALA A 198 -17.78 10.93 -8.85
CA ALA A 198 -18.85 10.09 -8.30
C ALA A 198 -19.80 10.89 -7.40
N ALA A 199 -19.28 11.81 -6.58
CA ALA A 199 -20.09 12.69 -5.74
C ALA A 199 -20.96 13.64 -6.58
N VAL A 200 -20.42 14.25 -7.64
CA VAL A 200 -21.20 15.11 -8.56
C VAL A 200 -22.30 14.31 -9.27
N ARG A 201 -22.00 13.08 -9.70
CA ARG A 201 -23.01 12.21 -10.33
C ARG A 201 -24.10 11.75 -9.35
N ARG A 202 -23.78 11.54 -8.07
CA ARG A 202 -24.77 11.23 -7.02
C ARG A 202 -25.65 12.45 -6.73
N ALA A 203 -25.07 13.63 -6.53
CA ALA A 203 -25.83 14.85 -6.28
C ALA A 203 -26.88 15.11 -7.38
N ARG A 204 -26.53 14.94 -8.66
CA ARG A 204 -27.50 15.07 -9.77
C ARG A 204 -28.61 14.02 -9.78
N ARG A 205 -28.37 12.82 -9.25
CA ARG A 205 -29.41 11.78 -9.12
C ARG A 205 -30.31 12.01 -7.92
N ASP A 206 -29.74 12.52 -6.84
CA ASP A 206 -30.49 12.84 -5.63
C ASP A 206 -31.44 14.03 -5.91
N GLU A 207 -30.97 15.07 -6.63
CA GLU A 207 -31.80 16.19 -7.09
C GLU A 207 -32.97 15.74 -8.00
N SER A 208 -32.75 14.78 -8.90
CA SER A 208 -33.82 14.28 -9.77
C SER A 208 -34.81 13.35 -9.05
N ALA A 209 -34.36 12.62 -8.03
CA ALA A 209 -35.21 11.80 -7.17
C ALA A 209 -36.13 12.67 -6.28
N ASP A 210 -35.63 13.79 -5.76
CA ASP A 210 -36.43 14.74 -4.97
C ASP A 210 -37.53 15.40 -5.82
N GLY A 211 -37.21 15.77 -7.07
CA GLY A 211 -38.17 16.31 -8.03
C GLY A 211 -39.33 15.36 -8.34
N ARG A 212 -39.02 14.06 -8.54
CA ARG A 212 -40.05 13.01 -8.73
C ARG A 212 -40.89 12.79 -7.48
N SER A 213 -40.27 12.81 -6.29
CA SER A 213 -40.99 12.61 -5.02
C SER A 213 -42.00 13.73 -4.77
N ALA A 214 -41.61 14.99 -5.02
CA ALA A 214 -42.50 16.14 -4.91
C ALA A 214 -43.65 16.09 -5.92
N LEU A 215 -43.38 15.64 -7.16
CA LEU A 215 -44.39 15.51 -8.21
C LEU A 215 -45.41 14.40 -7.88
N SER A 216 -44.95 13.24 -7.41
CA SER A 216 -45.82 12.14 -6.96
C SER A 216 -46.70 12.55 -5.78
N ALA A 217 -46.16 13.32 -4.82
CA ALA A 217 -46.94 13.85 -3.71
C ALA A 217 -48.04 14.82 -4.18
N ALA A 218 -47.73 15.72 -5.12
CA ALA A 218 -48.71 16.65 -5.67
C ALA A 218 -49.81 15.93 -6.48
N ALA A 219 -49.45 14.89 -7.24
CA ALA A 219 -50.40 14.04 -7.94
C ALA A 219 -51.34 13.29 -6.98
N ALA A 220 -50.83 12.80 -5.84
CA ALA A 220 -51.64 12.16 -4.82
C ALA A 220 -52.66 13.13 -4.16
N VAL A 221 -52.25 14.38 -3.91
CA VAL A 221 -53.17 15.43 -3.43
C VAL A 221 -54.28 15.70 -4.45
N LEU A 222 -53.94 15.78 -5.74
CA LEU A 222 -54.93 15.94 -6.81
C LEU A 222 -55.89 14.74 -6.89
N ALA A 223 -55.39 13.52 -6.73
CA ALA A 223 -56.21 12.31 -6.67
C ALA A 223 -57.27 12.40 -5.56
N GLN A 224 -56.86 12.86 -4.37
CA GLN A 224 -57.76 13.05 -3.24
C GLN A 224 -58.86 14.08 -3.55
N GLN A 225 -58.51 15.21 -4.18
CA GLN A 225 -59.49 16.23 -4.59
C GLN A 225 -60.51 15.68 -5.59
N ILE A 226 -60.08 14.82 -6.53
CA ILE A 226 -60.98 14.17 -7.49
C ILE A 226 -61.92 13.19 -6.79
N ILE A 227 -61.41 12.40 -5.83
CA ILE A 227 -62.24 11.48 -5.02
C ILE A 227 -63.33 12.24 -4.26
N ASP A 228 -62.98 13.37 -3.65
CA ASP A 228 -63.94 14.22 -2.93
C ASP A 228 -64.98 14.83 -3.89
N LEU A 229 -64.56 15.21 -5.10
CA LEU A 229 -65.44 15.70 -6.17
C LEU A 229 -66.37 14.60 -6.72
N ASP A 230 -65.94 13.33 -6.76
CA ASP A 230 -66.72 12.22 -7.31
C ASP A 230 -68.02 11.98 -6.51
N ARG A 231 -67.92 12.13 -5.17
CA ARG A 231 -69.09 12.09 -4.28
C ARG A 231 -70.12 13.17 -4.64
N ARG A 232 -69.65 14.38 -4.95
CA ARG A 232 -70.50 15.52 -5.34
C ARG A 232 -71.05 15.36 -6.75
N TYR A 233 -70.24 14.86 -7.68
CA TYR A 233 -70.67 14.52 -9.03
C TYR A 233 -71.81 13.50 -9.04
N ALA A 234 -71.73 12.44 -8.22
CA ALA A 234 -72.81 11.46 -8.09
C ALA A 234 -74.14 12.06 -7.56
N GLN A 235 -74.08 13.13 -6.76
CA GLN A 235 -75.27 13.86 -6.29
C GLN A 235 -75.85 14.76 -7.38
N VAL A 236 -75.01 15.60 -7.99
CA VAL A 236 -75.42 16.53 -9.07
C VAL A 236 -75.91 15.77 -10.30
N HIS A 237 -75.27 14.65 -10.67
CA HIS A 237 -75.68 13.84 -11.81
C HIS A 237 -77.10 13.27 -11.66
N ARG A 238 -77.48 12.87 -10.44
CA ARG A 238 -78.83 12.38 -10.09
C ARG A 238 -79.90 13.49 -10.06
N GLN A 239 -79.50 14.74 -9.83
CA GLN A 239 -80.40 15.91 -9.81
C GLN A 239 -80.52 16.55 -11.20
N ALA A 240 -79.43 16.60 -11.97
CA ALA A 240 -79.40 17.14 -13.33
C ALA A 240 -80.30 16.35 -14.30
N THR A 241 -80.49 15.05 -14.08
CA THR A 241 -81.47 14.23 -14.82
C THR A 241 -82.92 14.68 -14.59
N ARG A 242 -83.19 15.48 -13.55
CA ARG A 242 -84.52 16.00 -13.20
C ARG A 242 -84.72 17.49 -13.51
N ALA A 243 -83.65 18.30 -13.55
CA ALA A 243 -83.78 19.77 -13.60
C ALA A 243 -82.90 20.51 -14.64
N GLY A 244 -82.07 19.81 -15.43
CA GLY A 244 -81.42 20.36 -16.63
C GLY A 244 -80.40 21.50 -16.45
N LYS A 245 -79.95 21.85 -15.24
CA LYS A 245 -79.19 23.11 -15.00
C LYS A 245 -77.67 23.01 -14.77
N ASP A 246 -77.05 21.83 -14.73
CA ASP A 246 -75.62 21.71 -14.33
C ASP A 246 -74.66 21.13 -15.38
N HIS A 247 -74.93 21.35 -16.67
CA HIS A 247 -74.08 20.84 -17.76
C HIS A 247 -72.63 21.33 -17.71
N LYS A 248 -72.38 22.53 -17.19
CA LYS A 248 -71.02 23.12 -17.11
C LYS A 248 -70.16 22.43 -16.04
N PHE A 249 -70.75 22.07 -14.90
CA PHE A 249 -70.06 21.30 -13.86
C PHE A 249 -69.72 19.89 -14.35
N LEU A 250 -70.70 19.19 -14.93
CA LEU A 250 -70.50 17.83 -15.46
C LEU A 250 -69.42 17.78 -16.55
N ARG A 251 -69.38 18.78 -17.44
CA ARG A 251 -68.33 18.88 -18.46
C ARG A 251 -66.96 19.17 -17.86
N GLY A 252 -66.87 20.09 -16.90
CA GLY A 252 -65.62 20.40 -16.20
C GLY A 252 -65.06 19.20 -15.44
N TYR A 253 -65.91 18.43 -14.75
CA TYR A 253 -65.49 17.21 -14.06
C TYR A 253 -64.93 16.13 -15.01
N ARG A 254 -65.55 15.94 -16.18
CA ARG A 254 -65.05 15.00 -17.20
C ARG A 254 -63.71 15.47 -17.80
N ASN A 255 -63.55 16.76 -18.02
CA ASN A 255 -62.28 17.31 -18.51
C ASN A 255 -61.17 17.13 -17.46
N LEU A 256 -61.46 17.40 -16.18
CA LEU A 256 -60.52 17.22 -15.08
C LEU A 256 -60.05 15.76 -14.95
N THR A 257 -60.98 14.80 -14.94
CA THR A 257 -60.64 13.38 -14.82
C THR A 257 -59.88 12.86 -16.03
N THR A 258 -60.24 13.30 -17.24
CA THR A 258 -59.50 12.98 -18.46
C THR A 258 -58.09 13.58 -18.43
N GLY A 259 -57.96 14.82 -17.97
CA GLY A 259 -56.67 15.49 -17.78
C GLY A 259 -55.78 14.80 -16.74
N TYR A 260 -56.37 14.29 -15.66
CA TYR A 260 -55.68 13.53 -14.64
C TYR A 260 -55.20 12.15 -15.13
N VAL A 261 -56.02 11.42 -15.90
CA VAL A 261 -55.59 10.14 -16.50
C VAL A 261 -54.44 10.35 -17.49
N ALA A 262 -54.51 11.38 -18.33
CA ALA A 262 -53.41 11.75 -19.23
C ALA A 262 -52.14 12.12 -18.46
N LEU A 263 -52.28 12.84 -17.34
CA LEU A 263 -51.16 13.15 -16.45
C LEU A 263 -50.52 11.89 -15.85
N LEU A 264 -51.30 10.87 -15.46
CA LEU A 264 -50.78 9.60 -14.94
C LEU A 264 -49.99 8.81 -16.00
N ASP A 265 -50.44 8.83 -17.24
CA ASP A 265 -49.74 8.20 -18.37
C ASP A 265 -48.42 8.92 -18.68
N ASP A 266 -48.44 10.26 -18.69
CA ASP A 266 -47.24 11.08 -18.86
C ASP A 266 -46.23 10.87 -17.70
N LEU A 267 -46.70 10.66 -16.46
CA LEU A 267 -45.86 10.35 -15.30
C LEU A 267 -45.21 8.97 -15.39
N ALA A 268 -45.93 7.97 -15.91
CA ALA A 268 -45.43 6.60 -16.07
C ALA A 268 -44.35 6.49 -17.16
N THR A 269 -44.40 7.37 -18.16
CA THR A 269 -43.52 7.35 -19.35
C THR A 269 -42.34 8.32 -19.27
N THR A 270 -42.32 9.25 -18.31
CA THR A 270 -41.27 10.27 -18.21
C THR A 270 -40.02 9.75 -17.49
N ASP A 271 -38.89 9.71 -18.21
CA ASP A 271 -37.59 9.18 -17.75
C ASP A 271 -36.72 10.14 -16.92
N GLY A 272 -37.33 11.16 -16.30
CA GLY A 272 -36.62 12.06 -15.36
C GLY A 272 -35.88 13.22 -16.02
N ASP A 273 -36.26 13.60 -17.24
CA ASP A 273 -35.86 14.88 -17.84
C ASP A 273 -36.41 16.05 -17.02
N GLU A 274 -35.54 16.98 -16.61
CA GLU A 274 -35.87 18.12 -15.75
C GLU A 274 -36.89 19.06 -16.41
N ALA A 275 -36.80 19.24 -17.73
CA ALA A 275 -37.78 20.05 -18.48
C ALA A 275 -39.15 19.37 -18.58
N ALA A 276 -39.19 18.03 -18.62
CA ALA A 276 -40.43 17.26 -18.57
C ALA A 276 -41.07 17.31 -17.17
N VAL A 277 -40.27 17.12 -16.10
CA VAL A 277 -40.72 17.20 -14.71
C VAL A 277 -41.33 18.57 -14.38
N ARG A 278 -40.72 19.67 -14.85
CA ARG A 278 -41.27 21.03 -14.67
C ARG A 278 -42.63 21.20 -15.35
N ARG A 279 -42.76 20.72 -16.58
CA ARG A 279 -44.03 20.77 -17.33
C ARG A 279 -45.13 19.96 -16.64
N LEU A 280 -44.79 18.78 -16.13
CA LEU A 280 -45.75 17.94 -15.38
C LEU A 280 -46.21 18.62 -14.10
N ARG A 281 -45.31 19.30 -13.38
CA ARG A 281 -45.65 20.04 -12.16
C ARG A 281 -46.64 21.18 -12.46
N GLU A 282 -46.37 21.98 -13.48
CA GLU A 282 -47.29 23.05 -13.92
C GLU A 282 -48.67 22.49 -14.29
N ARG A 283 -48.72 21.29 -14.87
CA ARG A 283 -49.95 20.60 -15.25
C ARG A 283 -50.72 20.06 -14.04
N VAL A 284 -50.03 19.51 -13.03
CA VAL A 284 -50.63 19.16 -11.73
C VAL A 284 -51.25 20.38 -11.07
N ASP A 285 -50.53 21.52 -11.02
CA ASP A 285 -51.01 22.76 -10.42
C ASP A 285 -52.20 23.36 -11.19
N ALA A 286 -52.21 23.24 -12.52
CA ALA A 286 -53.35 23.65 -13.35
C ALA A 286 -54.60 22.81 -13.05
N LEU A 287 -54.46 21.48 -13.01
CA LEU A 287 -55.57 20.57 -12.69
C LEU A 287 -56.07 20.75 -11.24
N GLY A 288 -55.17 20.98 -10.28
CA GLY A 288 -55.56 21.28 -8.89
C GLY A 288 -56.34 22.59 -8.75
N ARG A 289 -55.97 23.63 -9.52
CA ARG A 289 -56.76 24.86 -9.61
C ARG A 289 -58.13 24.60 -10.23
N GLU A 290 -58.21 23.81 -11.30
CA GLU A 290 -59.48 23.43 -11.92
C GLU A 290 -60.37 22.64 -10.94
N ALA A 291 -59.82 21.67 -10.21
CA ALA A 291 -60.52 20.92 -9.17
C ALA A 291 -61.09 21.84 -8.09
N THR A 292 -60.29 22.79 -7.58
CA THR A 292 -60.73 23.78 -6.59
C THR A 292 -61.89 24.63 -7.10
N THR A 293 -61.80 25.13 -8.35
CA THR A 293 -62.89 25.93 -8.95
C THR A 293 -64.18 25.13 -9.17
N LEU A 294 -64.08 23.82 -9.41
CA LEU A 294 -65.23 22.94 -9.54
C LEU A 294 -65.87 22.65 -8.18
N THR A 295 -65.08 22.47 -7.14
CA THR A 295 -65.53 22.34 -5.74
C THR A 295 -66.34 23.57 -5.32
N ASP A 296 -65.78 24.77 -5.51
CA ASP A 296 -66.45 26.04 -5.18
C ASP A 296 -67.76 26.22 -5.96
N ARG A 297 -67.79 25.77 -7.22
CA ARG A 297 -68.99 25.84 -8.06
C ARG A 297 -70.07 24.89 -7.57
N ALA A 298 -69.69 23.66 -7.21
CA ALA A 298 -70.62 22.66 -6.66
C ALA A 298 -71.27 23.16 -5.36
N ASP A 299 -70.50 23.84 -4.50
CA ASP A 299 -71.00 24.38 -3.23
C ASP A 299 -71.97 25.56 -3.43
N ARG A 300 -71.85 26.31 -4.53
CA ARG A 300 -72.80 27.37 -4.89
C ARG A 300 -74.10 26.86 -5.50
N THR A 301 -74.08 25.70 -6.15
CA THR A 301 -75.28 25.06 -6.73
C THR A 301 -76.07 24.21 -5.72
N GLY A 302 -75.46 23.87 -4.57
CA GLY A 302 -76.09 23.09 -3.50
C GLY A 302 -76.78 23.89 -2.38
N ARG A 303 -76.69 25.23 -2.39
CA ARG A 303 -77.50 26.14 -1.55
C ARG A 303 -78.72 26.62 -2.34
#